data_AF-A0A6M7VZY9-F1
#
_entry.id   AF-A0A6M7VZY9-F1
#
_cell.length_a   1.000
_cell.length_b   1.000
_cell.length_c   1.000
_cell.angle_alpha   90.00
_cell.angle_beta   90.00
_cell.angle_gamma   90.00
#
_symmetry.space_group_name_H-M   'P 1'
#
loop_
_entity.id
_entity.type
_entity.pdbx_description
1 polymer ?
#
loop_
_entity_poly.entity_id
_entity_poly.type
_entity_poly.pdbx_seq_one_letter_code
_entity_poly.pdbx_strand_id
1 'polypeptide(L)'
;MADDVDAKPARRKTRPARRKPAREAVAPTPRPKRTKKTLGDDFLAAVRADFRAHGAGVIAEVRADKPDQYLKIVLSVLPKDFDVAVNHLDVLSDEEIRSRIRGLEAVLRPFLEAPADGGEDGISDAAGGA
;
A
#
# COMPACT_ATOMS: atom_id res chain seq x y z
N MET A 1 27.32 83.92 16.89
CA MET A 1 28.05 83.85 15.61
C MET A 1 29.49 83.61 16.00
N ALA A 2 29.89 82.32 16.02
CA ALA A 2 30.92 81.73 15.14
C ALA A 2 32.32 82.30 15.48
N ASP A 3 33.31 81.49 15.83
CA ASP A 3 34.00 80.67 14.83
C ASP A 3 34.64 79.39 15.37
N ASP A 4 34.77 78.49 14.40
CA ASP A 4 35.17 77.10 14.39
C ASP A 4 36.70 76.93 14.48
N VAL A 5 37.16 75.83 15.06
CA VAL A 5 38.58 75.45 15.14
C VAL A 5 38.82 74.21 14.28
N ASP A 6 39.41 74.44 13.12
CA ASP A 6 39.72 73.39 12.13
C ASP A 6 41.12 72.80 12.41
N ALA A 7 41.18 71.52 12.75
CA ALA A 7 42.43 70.77 12.95
C ALA A 7 42.37 69.40 12.24
N LYS A 8 43.18 69.29 11.19
CA LYS A 8 43.44 68.08 10.39
C LYS A 8 44.28 67.04 11.16
N PRO A 9 44.05 65.73 10.93
CA PRO A 9 45.19 64.83 10.67
C PRO A 9 44.88 63.79 9.56
N ALA A 10 45.78 63.61 8.60
CA ALA A 10 46.87 62.61 8.52
C ALA A 10 46.42 61.20 8.05
N ARG A 11 46.89 60.85 6.84
CA ARG A 11 46.51 59.65 6.05
C ARG A 11 47.00 58.34 6.70
N ARG A 12 46.08 57.40 6.94
CA ARG A 12 46.32 56.05 7.49
C ARG A 12 46.77 55.07 6.39
N LYS A 13 47.90 54.38 6.59
CA LYS A 13 48.38 53.31 5.70
C LYS A 13 47.52 52.04 5.86
N THR A 14 47.04 51.47 4.75
CA THR A 14 46.22 50.25 4.72
C THR A 14 47.08 49.00 4.51
N ARG A 15 46.92 48.01 5.40
CA ARG A 15 47.51 46.65 5.32
C ARG A 15 46.77 45.81 4.26
N PRO A 16 47.44 44.90 3.53
CA PRO A 16 46.77 44.10 2.51
C PRO A 16 45.82 43.05 3.12
N ALA A 17 44.70 42.82 2.42
CA ALA A 17 43.60 41.98 2.86
C ALA A 17 43.97 40.48 2.82
N ARG A 18 43.83 39.80 3.96
CA ARG A 18 44.00 38.35 4.11
C ARG A 18 42.75 37.65 3.57
N ARG A 19 42.89 36.87 2.49
CA ARG A 19 41.80 36.05 1.92
C ARG A 19 41.37 34.98 2.93
N LYS A 20 40.05 34.86 3.18
CA LYS A 20 39.47 33.79 4.01
C LYS A 20 39.39 32.49 3.19
N PRO A 21 39.66 31.30 3.76
CA PRO A 21 39.43 30.06 3.05
C PRO A 21 37.92 29.81 2.93
N ALA A 22 37.51 29.25 1.78
CA ALA A 22 36.13 28.92 1.47
C ALA A 22 35.61 27.86 2.45
N ARG A 23 34.45 28.13 3.07
CA ARG A 23 33.75 27.17 3.93
C ARG A 23 33.09 26.15 3.02
N GLU A 24 33.47 24.88 3.15
CA GLU A 24 32.83 23.77 2.45
C GLU A 24 31.31 23.81 2.72
N ALA A 25 30.53 23.81 1.64
CA ALA A 25 29.09 23.81 1.70
C ALA A 25 28.61 22.44 2.20
N VAL A 26 28.30 22.34 3.50
CA VAL A 26 27.57 21.21 4.05
C VAL A 26 26.19 21.21 3.41
N ALA A 27 25.88 20.15 2.65
CA ALA A 27 24.57 19.96 2.06
C ALA A 27 23.48 20.02 3.16
N PRO A 28 22.37 20.75 2.95
CA PRO A 28 21.31 20.83 3.95
C PRO A 28 20.68 19.45 4.12
N THR A 29 20.83 18.85 5.31
CA THR A 29 20.06 17.67 5.70
C THR A 29 18.57 17.96 5.50
N PRO A 30 17.81 17.12 4.78
CA PRO A 30 16.39 17.35 4.56
C PRO A 30 15.69 17.36 5.91
N ARG A 31 15.06 18.49 6.25
CA ARG A 31 14.24 18.61 7.46
C ARG A 31 13.17 17.51 7.40
N PRO A 32 12.97 16.71 8.47
CA PRO A 32 11.89 15.74 8.50
C PRO A 32 10.59 16.49 8.26
N LYS A 33 9.86 16.05 7.23
CA LYS A 33 8.58 16.66 6.83
C LYS A 33 7.62 16.47 7.99
N ARG A 34 7.48 17.49 8.84
CA ARG A 34 6.53 17.49 9.95
C ARG A 34 5.15 17.51 9.34
N THR A 35 4.56 16.33 9.14
CA THR A 35 3.15 16.20 8.75
C THR A 35 2.37 16.98 9.80
N LYS A 36 1.81 18.11 9.39
CA LYS A 36 1.00 18.93 10.29
C LYS A 36 -0.24 18.09 10.57
N LYS A 37 -0.37 17.55 11.78
CA LYS A 37 -1.65 17.01 12.25
C LYS A 37 -2.68 18.10 12.03
N THR A 38 -3.67 17.79 11.22
CA THR A 38 -4.74 18.71 10.90
C THR A 38 -5.83 18.60 11.97
N LEU A 39 -6.64 19.65 12.12
CA LEU A 39 -7.85 19.59 12.94
C LEU A 39 -8.75 18.40 12.54
N GLY A 40 -8.75 18.03 11.25
CA GLY A 40 -9.46 16.86 10.74
C GLY A 40 -8.93 15.53 11.28
N ASP A 41 -7.60 15.39 11.42
CA ASP A 41 -6.98 14.18 11.97
C ASP A 41 -7.33 14.01 13.45
N ASP A 42 -7.32 15.10 14.22
CA ASP A 42 -7.66 15.10 15.64
C ASP A 42 -9.16 14.83 15.86
N PHE A 43 -10.03 15.38 15.00
CA PHE A 43 -11.46 15.06 15.01
C PHE A 43 -11.70 13.57 14.74
N LEU A 44 -11.07 13.00 13.70
CA LEU A 44 -11.23 11.59 13.37
C LEU A 44 -10.66 10.68 14.48
N ALA A 45 -9.59 11.10 15.16
CA ALA A 45 -9.07 10.39 16.32
C ALA A 45 -10.07 10.40 17.48
N ALA A 46 -10.69 11.54 17.76
CA ALA A 46 -11.71 11.67 18.81
C ALA A 46 -12.95 10.80 18.52
N VAL A 47 -13.51 10.88 17.30
CA VAL A 47 -14.66 10.05 16.89
C VAL A 47 -14.36 8.56 17.02
N ARG A 48 -13.15 8.13 16.66
CA ARG A 48 -12.74 6.73 16.80
C ARG A 48 -12.62 6.30 18.27
N ALA A 49 -12.09 7.16 19.13
CA ALA A 49 -11.99 6.89 20.56
C ALA A 49 -13.38 6.77 21.19
N ASP A 50 -14.28 7.68 20.83
CA ASP A 50 -15.68 7.67 21.27
C ASP A 50 -16.39 6.38 20.81
N PHE A 51 -16.27 6.02 19.53
CA PHE A 51 -16.85 4.78 19.02
C PHE A 51 -16.31 3.52 19.72
N ARG A 52 -15.02 3.51 20.09
CA ARG A 52 -14.44 2.38 20.85
C ARG A 52 -14.99 2.28 22.28
N ALA A 53 -15.24 3.42 22.91
CA ALA A 53 -15.74 3.47 24.29
C ALA A 53 -17.25 3.23 24.38
N HIS A 54 -18.02 3.74 23.41
CA HIS A 54 -19.48 3.83 23.51
C HIS A 54 -20.23 3.19 22.34
N GLY A 55 -19.56 2.95 21.21
CA GLY A 55 -20.20 2.56 19.96
C GLY A 55 -21.03 1.28 20.06
N ALA A 56 -20.56 0.27 20.81
CA ALA A 56 -21.30 -0.98 21.00
C ALA A 56 -22.64 -0.76 21.73
N GLY A 57 -22.65 0.11 22.76
CA GLY A 57 -23.86 0.45 23.51
C GLY A 57 -24.86 1.20 22.63
N VAL A 58 -24.40 2.23 21.92
CA VAL A 58 -25.23 3.00 20.99
C VAL A 58 -25.80 2.12 19.88
N ILE A 59 -25.01 1.19 19.32
CA ILE A 59 -25.50 0.23 18.33
C ILE A 59 -26.60 -0.67 18.91
N ALA A 60 -26.43 -1.13 20.14
CA ALA A 60 -27.43 -1.97 20.81
C ALA A 60 -28.74 -1.21 21.06
N GLU A 61 -28.66 0.03 21.55
CA GLU A 61 -29.82 0.91 21.74
C GLU A 61 -30.53 1.21 20.43
N VAL A 62 -29.80 1.60 19.37
CA VAL A 62 -30.40 1.86 18.05
C VAL A 62 -31.05 0.61 17.47
N ARG A 63 -30.47 -0.59 17.69
CA ARG A 63 -31.09 -1.85 17.27
C ARG A 63 -32.42 -2.11 17.98
N ALA A 64 -32.51 -1.78 19.27
CA ALA A 64 -33.73 -1.97 20.06
C ALA A 64 -34.80 -0.92 19.71
N ASP A 65 -34.42 0.36 19.65
CA ASP A 65 -35.36 1.47 19.52
C ASP A 65 -35.73 1.79 18.07
N LYS A 66 -34.80 1.59 17.13
CA LYS A 66 -34.93 1.98 15.72
C LYS A 66 -34.30 0.93 14.78
N PRO A 67 -34.86 -0.28 14.72
CA PRO A 67 -34.30 -1.39 13.94
C PRO A 67 -34.14 -1.06 12.45
N ASP A 68 -35.06 -0.31 11.85
CA ASP A 68 -34.96 0.12 10.45
C ASP A 68 -33.73 1.00 10.19
N GLN A 69 -33.41 1.89 11.13
CA GLN A 69 -32.26 2.77 11.01
C GLN A 69 -30.96 1.99 11.20
N TYR A 70 -30.94 1.03 12.12
CA TYR A 70 -29.83 0.10 12.30
C TYR A 70 -29.51 -0.66 11.00
N LEU A 71 -30.52 -1.26 10.36
CA LEU A 71 -30.33 -2.02 9.12
C LEU A 71 -29.81 -1.13 7.96
N LYS A 72 -30.28 0.11 7.85
CA LYS A 72 -29.76 1.08 6.87
C LYS A 72 -28.29 1.42 7.11
N ILE A 73 -27.89 1.61 8.37
CA ILE A 73 -26.48 1.86 8.71
C ILE A 73 -25.62 0.65 8.35
N VAL A 74 -26.06 -0.57 8.70
CA VAL A 74 -25.36 -1.81 8.34
C VAL A 74 -25.18 -1.90 6.82
N LEU A 75 -26.24 -1.67 6.05
CA LEU A 75 -26.17 -1.68 4.58
C LEU A 75 -25.21 -0.61 4.02
N SER A 76 -25.13 0.56 4.65
CA SER A 76 -24.26 1.66 4.19
C SER A 76 -22.76 1.43 4.43
N VAL A 77 -22.42 0.59 5.41
CA VAL A 77 -21.02 0.25 5.75
C VAL A 77 -20.52 -0.92 4.89
N LEU A 78 -21.43 -1.77 4.40
CA LEU A 78 -21.08 -2.83 3.49
C LEU A 78 -20.67 -2.24 2.13
N PRO A 79 -19.57 -2.72 1.52
CA PRO A 79 -19.27 -2.46 0.12
C PRO A 79 -20.50 -2.75 -0.76
N LYS A 80 -20.78 -1.87 -1.72
CA LYS A 80 -21.93 -2.03 -2.63
C LYS A 80 -21.81 -3.29 -3.49
N ASP A 81 -20.58 -3.70 -3.76
CA ASP A 81 -20.22 -4.91 -4.49
C ASP A 81 -19.70 -5.97 -3.51
N PHE A 82 -20.45 -6.25 -2.44
CA PHE A 82 -20.14 -7.38 -1.57
C PHE A 82 -20.47 -8.67 -2.32
N ASP A 83 -19.56 -9.05 -3.22
CA ASP A 83 -19.59 -10.34 -3.89
C ASP A 83 -19.18 -11.37 -2.84
N VAL A 84 -20.17 -11.84 -2.07
CA VAL A 84 -20.04 -13.12 -1.38
C VAL A 84 -19.61 -14.05 -2.48
N ALA A 85 -18.40 -14.61 -2.41
CA ALA A 85 -17.94 -15.63 -3.33
C ALA A 85 -18.87 -16.84 -3.13
N VAL A 86 -20.07 -16.77 -3.72
CA VAL A 86 -20.96 -17.88 -3.92
C VAL A 86 -20.13 -18.78 -4.79
N ASN A 87 -19.62 -19.84 -4.20
CA ASN A 87 -18.99 -20.89 -4.95
C ASN A 87 -20.03 -21.31 -5.99
N HIS A 88 -19.88 -20.86 -7.23
CA HIS A 88 -20.93 -21.02 -8.25
C HIS A 88 -21.25 -22.49 -8.51
N LEU A 89 -20.38 -23.39 -8.04
CA LEU A 89 -20.58 -24.83 -8.02
C LEU A 89 -21.73 -25.26 -7.09
N ASP A 90 -22.00 -24.52 -6.00
CA ASP A 90 -23.06 -24.85 -5.03
C ASP A 90 -24.47 -24.62 -5.60
N VAL A 91 -24.58 -23.88 -6.71
CA VAL A 91 -25.84 -23.56 -7.41
C VAL A 91 -26.06 -24.50 -8.62
N LEU A 92 -25.04 -25.25 -9.03
CA LEU A 92 -25.14 -26.16 -10.16
C LEU A 92 -25.67 -27.52 -9.70
N SER A 93 -26.51 -28.13 -10.53
CA SER A 93 -26.84 -29.54 -10.37
C SER A 93 -25.64 -30.44 -10.69
N ASP A 94 -25.65 -31.66 -10.16
CA ASP A 94 -24.62 -32.67 -10.44
C ASP A 94 -24.45 -32.94 -11.94
N GLU A 95 -25.52 -32.81 -12.73
CA GLU A 95 -25.46 -32.96 -14.18
C GLU A 95 -24.70 -31.81 -14.85
N GLU A 96 -24.96 -30.57 -14.43
CA GLU A 96 -24.28 -29.39 -14.95
C GLU A 96 -22.80 -29.38 -14.56
N ILE A 97 -22.48 -29.84 -13.36
CA ILE A 97 -21.09 -30.05 -12.90
C ILE A 97 -20.41 -31.08 -13.80
N ARG A 98 -21.04 -32.24 -14.02
CA ARG A 98 -20.50 -33.31 -14.90
C ARG A 98 -20.31 -32.83 -16.34
N SER A 99 -21.24 -32.05 -16.88
CA SER A 99 -21.12 -31.47 -18.23
C SER A 99 -19.92 -30.54 -18.35
N ARG A 100 -19.70 -29.66 -17.36
CA ARG A 100 -18.53 -28.77 -17.30
C ARG A 100 -17.22 -29.52 -17.21
N ILE A 101 -17.14 -30.56 -16.38
CA ILE A 101 -15.93 -31.39 -16.25
C ILE A 101 -15.57 -31.99 -17.60
N ARG A 102 -16.52 -32.60 -18.31
CA ARG A 102 -16.28 -33.17 -19.65
C ARG A 102 -15.82 -32.11 -20.66
N GLY A 103 -16.41 -30.92 -20.60
CA GLY A 103 -15.99 -29.79 -21.44
C GLY A 103 -14.54 -29.37 -21.18
N LEU A 104 -14.14 -29.29 -19.92
CA LEU A 104 -12.77 -28.99 -19.52
C LEU A 104 -11.80 -30.11 -19.92
N GLU A 105 -12.18 -31.38 -19.72
CA GLU A 105 -11.38 -32.53 -20.16
C GLU A 105 -11.13 -32.51 -21.66
N ALA A 106 -12.13 -32.17 -22.48
CA ALA A 106 -11.98 -32.08 -23.93
C ALA A 106 -10.97 -31.00 -24.35
N VAL A 107 -10.94 -29.87 -23.64
CA VAL A 107 -9.99 -28.78 -23.88
C VAL A 107 -8.58 -29.12 -23.39
N LEU A 108 -8.46 -29.79 -22.24
CA LEU A 108 -7.18 -30.06 -21.60
C LEU A 108 -6.48 -31.32 -22.13
N ARG A 109 -7.24 -32.31 -22.61
CA ARG A 109 -6.71 -33.60 -23.08
C ARG A 109 -5.56 -33.47 -24.09
N PRO A 110 -5.62 -32.61 -25.12
CA PRO A 110 -4.51 -32.43 -26.06
C PRO A 110 -3.21 -31.92 -25.42
N PHE A 111 -3.29 -31.25 -24.27
CA PHE A 111 -2.13 -30.75 -23.54
C PHE A 111 -1.55 -31.77 -22.56
N LEU A 112 -2.33 -32.78 -22.18
CA LEU A 112 -1.92 -33.87 -21.28
C LEU A 112 -1.40 -35.09 -22.05
N GLU A 113 -1.85 -35.27 -23.30
CA GLU A 113 -1.44 -36.36 -24.20
C GLU A 113 -0.20 -36.02 -25.05
N ALA A 114 0.57 -35.00 -24.67
CA ALA A 114 1.90 -34.79 -25.26
C ALA A 114 2.70 -36.11 -25.15
N PRO A 115 3.20 -36.67 -26.26
CA PRO A 115 3.82 -37.98 -26.22
C PRO A 115 5.03 -37.92 -25.29
N ALA A 116 5.05 -38.79 -24.29
CA ALA A 116 6.30 -39.30 -23.77
C ALA A 116 6.97 -40.01 -24.96
N ASP A 117 7.73 -39.25 -25.75
CA ASP A 117 8.71 -39.82 -26.67
C ASP A 117 9.77 -40.47 -25.78
N GLY A 118 9.47 -41.72 -25.44
CA GLY A 118 10.37 -42.60 -24.73
C GLY A 118 11.58 -42.78 -25.62
N GLY A 119 12.69 -42.16 -25.20
CA GLY A 119 14.00 -42.48 -25.72
C GLY A 119 14.26 -43.97 -25.51
N GLU A 120 13.95 -44.77 -26.52
CA GLU A 120 14.50 -46.11 -26.72
C GLU A 120 15.97 -45.95 -27.13
N ASP A 121 16.80 -45.42 -26.23
CA ASP A 121 18.25 -45.44 -26.39
C ASP A 121 18.79 -46.74 -25.79
N GLY A 122 19.19 -47.61 -26.71
CA GLY A 122 19.52 -49.01 -26.49
C GLY A 122 20.62 -49.25 -25.45
N ILE A 123 20.29 -50.11 -24.49
CA ILE A 123 21.28 -50.85 -23.71
C ILE A 123 20.79 -52.28 -23.62
N SER A 124 21.27 -53.15 -24.52
CA SER A 124 21.44 -54.59 -24.32
C SER A 124 21.71 -55.29 -25.67
N ASP A 125 22.99 -55.45 -26.04
CA ASP A 125 23.52 -56.80 -26.30
C ASP A 125 25.05 -56.77 -26.45
N ALA A 126 25.76 -57.11 -25.36
CA ALA A 126 27.17 -57.48 -25.40
C ALA A 126 27.46 -58.47 -24.28
N ALA A 127 26.92 -59.68 -24.40
CA ALA A 127 27.38 -60.81 -23.61
C ALA A 127 27.19 -62.15 -24.36
N GLY A 128 28.31 -62.67 -24.90
CA GLY A 128 28.46 -64.03 -25.44
C GLY A 128 29.50 -64.01 -26.56
N GLY A 129 30.65 -64.69 -26.52
CA GLY A 129 31.13 -65.79 -25.70
C GLY A 129 31.93 -66.70 -26.65
N ALA A 130 33.25 -66.81 -26.44
CA ALA A 130 34.15 -67.91 -26.80
C ALA A 130 35.60 -67.50 -26.55
#